data_AF-A0A1M6AXH4-F1
#
_entry.id   AF-A0A1M6AXH4-F1
#
_cell.length_a   1.000
_cell.length_b   1.000
_cell.length_c   1.000
_cell.angle_alpha   90.00
_cell.angle_beta   90.00
_cell.angle_gamma   90.00
#
_symmetry.space_group_name_H-M   'P 1'
#
loop_
_entity.id
_entity.type
_entity.pdbx_description
1 polymer ?
#
loop_
_entity_poly.entity_id
_entity_poly.type
_entity_poly.pdbx_seq_one_letter_code
_entity_poly.pdbx_strand_id
1 'polypeptide(L)'
;MRTHFKKALLLLLFIICSIPEMFSQASPEFSFSRNHVIIKGIDDSNKVPKIYRGHLLEEEITKTRTAILGKTIQEKGRIRFTPFVPFNWEQDYTIVYNRTYTYFHLKIPDDYQFISVKGVYPSADEVPANLLKWYVQFSKPINETAIYDHIHFLNRSGDTIPRAVLDFTNALISEDSKLLTVWIEPGRQKRDLIPNQELGPVFEEGKTYTLVISGIKDQAGVQMKDHFTKQFQVAKADRQQPDIHSWKITPPKRNTQLQLIIDCKESLDYGSTIESMQIVDSNNNLIEGNWQFSNKESTLSFNPLKKWNKESYTVFFNPKLEDLAGNNLDRLFDRKVGELSSSVVSEYSLNFKVQ
;
A
#
# COMPACT_ATOMS: atom_id res chain seq x y z
N MET A 1 -68.34 13.84 23.76
CA MET A 1 -67.32 14.22 24.76
C MET A 1 -65.95 14.18 24.09
N ARG A 2 -65.25 15.32 24.10
CA ARG A 2 -63.98 15.58 23.39
C ARG A 2 -62.88 14.61 23.83
N THR A 3 -62.21 13.96 22.88
CA THR A 3 -60.92 13.30 23.09
C THR A 3 -59.84 14.02 22.28
N HIS A 4 -58.89 14.60 23.01
CA HIS A 4 -57.78 15.40 22.50
C HIS A 4 -56.70 14.52 21.87
N PHE A 5 -56.42 14.73 20.58
CA PHE A 5 -55.17 14.32 19.94
C PHE A 5 -54.07 15.32 20.32
N LYS A 6 -53.13 14.91 21.19
CA LYS A 6 -51.87 15.64 21.40
C LYS A 6 -50.82 15.09 20.43
N LYS A 7 -50.41 15.92 19.48
CA LYS A 7 -49.25 15.71 18.60
C LYS A 7 -47.97 15.71 19.45
N ALA A 8 -47.20 14.64 19.40
CA ALA A 8 -45.83 14.60 19.92
C ALA A 8 -44.90 15.30 18.92
N LEU A 9 -44.28 16.40 19.36
CA LEU A 9 -43.25 17.12 18.61
C LEU A 9 -41.90 16.43 18.87
N LEU A 10 -41.39 15.71 17.87
CA LEU A 10 -40.07 15.09 17.90
C LEU A 10 -39.03 16.19 17.62
N LEU A 11 -38.37 16.67 18.67
CA LEU A 11 -37.28 17.64 18.56
C LEU A 11 -36.00 16.88 18.15
N LEU A 12 -35.59 17.00 16.88
CA LEU A 12 -34.28 16.50 16.43
C LEU A 12 -33.18 17.41 17.01
N LEU A 13 -32.43 16.91 17.99
CA LEU A 13 -31.17 17.52 18.43
C LEU A 13 -30.10 17.22 17.38
N PHE A 14 -29.70 18.23 16.59
CA PHE A 14 -28.45 18.17 15.83
C PHE A 14 -27.28 18.33 16.81
N ILE A 15 -26.63 17.22 17.16
CA ILE A 15 -25.32 17.25 17.82
C ILE A 15 -24.32 17.67 16.75
N ILE A 16 -23.97 18.95 16.74
CA ILE A 16 -22.81 19.45 16.00
C ILE A 16 -21.59 18.87 16.71
N CYS A 17 -20.99 17.85 16.11
CA CYS A 17 -19.75 17.25 16.56
C CYS A 17 -18.62 18.27 16.31
N SER A 18 -18.32 19.07 17.34
CA SER A 18 -17.15 19.94 17.36
C SER A 18 -15.91 19.04 17.38
N ILE A 19 -15.26 18.87 16.23
CA ILE A 19 -13.94 18.24 16.17
C ILE A 19 -12.99 19.10 17.02
N PRO A 20 -12.30 18.55 18.02
CA PRO A 20 -11.38 19.34 18.82
C PRO A 20 -10.19 19.78 17.94
N GLU A 21 -9.99 21.10 17.86
CA GLU A 21 -8.82 21.72 17.26
C GLU A 21 -7.57 21.31 18.06
N MET A 22 -6.91 20.22 17.66
CA MET A 22 -5.61 19.84 18.19
C MET A 22 -4.49 20.60 17.47
N PHE A 23 -3.70 21.30 18.28
CA PHE A 23 -2.44 22.00 17.99
C PHE A 23 -2.50 23.19 17.02
N SER A 24 -2.98 24.33 17.53
CA SER A 24 -2.65 25.63 16.99
C SER A 24 -1.52 26.28 17.77
N GLN A 25 -0.37 26.46 17.14
CA GLN A 25 0.71 27.32 17.63
C GLN A 25 0.32 28.77 17.30
N ALA A 26 -0.57 29.38 18.10
CA ALA A 26 -1.18 30.65 17.75
C ALA A 26 -0.24 31.85 18.00
N SER A 27 -0.14 32.74 17.02
CA SER A 27 0.20 34.15 17.24
C SER A 27 -1.04 34.86 17.81
N PRO A 28 -0.92 35.95 18.60
CA PRO A 28 -2.07 36.70 19.09
C PRO A 28 -3.05 37.12 17.97
N GLU A 29 -2.52 37.32 16.76
CA GLU A 29 -3.24 37.83 15.59
C GLU A 29 -3.75 36.73 14.65
N PHE A 30 -3.24 35.51 14.74
CA PHE A 30 -3.69 34.39 13.89
C PHE A 30 -3.38 33.01 14.48
N SER A 31 -4.21 32.03 14.14
CA SER A 31 -3.96 30.60 14.34
C SER A 31 -3.79 29.91 13.00
N PHE A 32 -3.05 28.80 12.99
CA PHE A 32 -2.89 27.97 11.80
C PHE A 32 -2.93 26.49 12.16
N SER A 33 -3.22 25.70 11.15
CA SER A 33 -3.11 24.24 11.11
C SER A 33 -2.72 23.84 9.69
N ARG A 34 -2.54 22.54 9.45
CA ARG A 34 -2.32 22.00 8.10
C ARG A 34 -3.43 22.38 7.10
N ASN A 35 -4.65 22.57 7.58
CA ASN A 35 -5.83 22.68 6.73
C ASN A 35 -6.40 24.11 6.65
N HIS A 36 -5.93 25.03 7.48
CA HIS A 36 -6.44 26.39 7.46
C HIS A 36 -5.53 27.37 8.21
N VAL A 37 -5.71 28.66 7.91
CA VAL A 37 -5.24 29.79 8.71
C VAL A 37 -6.44 30.61 9.14
N ILE A 38 -6.51 30.99 10.41
CA ILE A 38 -7.52 31.89 10.97
C ILE A 38 -6.84 33.18 11.40
N ILE A 39 -7.25 34.31 10.84
CA ILE A 39 -6.76 35.64 11.22
C ILE A 39 -7.83 36.30 12.11
N LYS A 40 -7.44 36.81 13.28
CA LYS A 40 -8.33 37.41 14.30
C LYS A 40 -8.31 38.94 14.21
N GLY A 41 -9.43 39.58 14.57
CA GLY A 41 -9.46 41.04 14.80
C GLY A 41 -9.59 41.87 13.52
N ILE A 42 -10.60 41.57 12.70
CA ILE A 42 -10.71 42.11 11.35
C ILE A 42 -11.78 43.20 11.26
N ASP A 43 -11.36 44.32 10.68
CA ASP A 43 -12.14 45.47 10.23
C ASP A 43 -12.90 45.13 8.93
N ASP A 44 -14.02 45.80 8.65
CA ASP A 44 -15.04 45.47 7.62
C ASP A 44 -14.56 45.66 6.15
N SER A 45 -13.25 45.55 5.92
CA SER A 45 -12.63 45.62 4.61
C SER A 45 -12.79 44.29 3.87
N ASN A 46 -13.29 44.33 2.63
CA ASN A 46 -13.37 43.20 1.69
C ASN A 46 -11.99 42.63 1.26
N LYS A 47 -10.95 42.73 2.10
CA LYS A 47 -9.58 42.29 1.81
C LYS A 47 -9.43 40.79 2.09
N VAL A 48 -8.78 40.10 1.15
CA VAL A 48 -8.49 38.65 1.23
C VAL A 48 -7.03 38.46 1.62
N PRO A 49 -6.71 37.62 2.63
CA PRO A 49 -5.33 37.30 2.96
C PRO A 49 -4.66 36.53 1.84
N LYS A 50 -3.37 36.81 1.62
CA LYS A 50 -2.54 36.04 0.69
C LYS A 50 -1.54 35.24 1.49
N ILE A 51 -1.40 33.96 1.18
CA ILE A 51 -0.44 33.07 1.83
C ILE A 51 0.57 32.60 0.80
N TYR A 52 1.84 32.63 1.13
CA TYR A 52 2.94 32.23 0.27
C TYR A 52 3.77 31.15 0.94
N ARG A 53 4.35 30.24 0.14
CA ARG A 53 5.32 29.26 0.65
C ARG A 53 6.68 29.93 0.89
N GLY A 54 7.29 29.63 2.02
CA GLY A 54 8.56 30.16 2.49
C GLY A 54 8.42 31.29 3.51
N HIS A 55 9.51 31.59 4.19
CA HIS A 55 9.69 32.81 4.98
C HIS A 55 10.15 33.91 4.02
N LEU A 56 9.28 34.89 3.75
CA LEU A 56 9.50 35.91 2.73
C LEU A 56 9.45 37.32 3.31
N LEU A 57 10.35 38.16 2.82
CA LEU A 57 10.33 39.60 3.02
C LEU A 57 9.40 40.29 2.00
N GLU A 58 8.97 41.52 2.32
CA GLU A 58 8.06 42.31 1.47
C GLU A 58 8.56 42.45 0.03
N GLU A 59 9.87 42.70 -0.14
CA GLU A 59 10.51 42.87 -1.44
C GLU A 59 10.46 41.61 -2.32
N GLU A 60 10.40 40.41 -1.71
CA GLU A 60 10.41 39.12 -2.41
C GLU A 60 9.02 38.72 -2.95
N ILE A 61 7.96 39.30 -2.40
CA ILE A 61 6.57 38.96 -2.76
C ILE A 61 6.14 39.64 -4.06
N THR A 62 6.82 40.71 -4.47
CA THR A 62 6.37 41.62 -5.53
C THR A 62 6.77 41.24 -6.96
N LYS A 63 7.71 40.30 -7.18
CA LYS A 63 8.27 40.10 -8.53
C LYS A 63 7.83 38.85 -9.29
N THR A 64 7.53 37.71 -8.66
CA THR A 64 7.20 36.46 -9.41
C THR A 64 6.43 35.41 -8.61
N ARG A 65 6.10 35.63 -7.34
CA ARG A 65 5.53 34.59 -6.47
C ARG A 65 4.02 34.54 -6.50
N THR A 66 3.47 33.35 -6.71
CA THR A 66 2.04 33.08 -6.67
C THR A 66 1.60 32.75 -5.25
N ALA A 67 0.52 33.39 -4.80
CA ALA A 67 -0.11 33.03 -3.53
C ALA A 67 -0.75 31.64 -3.63
N ILE A 68 -0.75 30.91 -2.53
CA ILE A 68 -1.43 29.62 -2.39
C ILE A 68 -2.91 29.84 -2.65
N LEU A 69 -3.47 29.02 -3.54
CA LEU A 69 -4.88 29.07 -3.87
C LEU A 69 -5.71 28.41 -2.76
N GLY A 70 -6.85 29.03 -2.44
CA GLY A 70 -7.73 28.54 -1.41
C GLY A 70 -9.04 29.30 -1.33
N LYS A 71 -9.93 28.82 -0.48
CA LYS A 71 -11.19 29.47 -0.16
C LYS A 71 -11.01 30.36 1.07
N THR A 72 -11.55 31.57 1.00
CA THR A 72 -11.60 32.49 2.13
C THR A 72 -13.05 32.67 2.57
N ILE A 73 -13.31 32.55 3.88
CA ILE A 73 -14.61 32.78 4.49
C ILE A 73 -14.43 33.82 5.60
N GLN A 74 -15.22 34.90 5.52
CA GLN A 74 -15.35 35.86 6.61
C GLN A 74 -16.40 35.34 7.60
N GLU A 75 -15.99 35.25 8.86
CA GLU A 75 -16.85 34.96 10.02
C GLU A 75 -16.82 36.19 10.93
N LYS A 76 -17.80 36.39 11.83
CA LYS A 76 -17.85 37.59 12.68
C LYS A 76 -16.53 37.80 13.45
N GLY A 77 -15.75 38.81 13.05
CA GLY A 77 -14.47 39.18 13.65
C GLY A 77 -13.26 38.32 13.28
N ARG A 78 -13.37 37.41 12.29
CA ARG A 78 -12.29 36.50 11.86
C ARG A 78 -12.35 36.20 10.36
N ILE A 79 -11.19 35.91 9.76
CA ILE A 79 -11.11 35.36 8.40
C ILE A 79 -10.50 33.96 8.49
N ARG A 80 -11.17 32.98 7.88
CA ARG A 80 -10.64 31.63 7.68
C ARG A 80 -10.20 31.47 6.22
N PHE A 81 -8.93 31.16 6.02
CA PHE A 81 -8.38 30.73 4.73
C PHE A 81 -8.16 29.21 4.76
N THR A 82 -8.68 28.50 3.77
CA THR A 82 -8.50 27.05 3.57
C THR A 82 -7.84 26.82 2.21
N PRO A 83 -6.59 26.35 2.15
CA PRO A 83 -5.93 26.08 0.87
C PRO A 83 -6.61 24.90 0.15
N PHE A 84 -6.57 24.88 -1.18
CA PHE A 84 -7.10 23.75 -1.95
C PHE A 84 -6.25 22.48 -1.81
N VAL A 85 -4.95 22.65 -1.58
CA VAL A 85 -4.04 21.58 -1.18
C VAL A 85 -3.55 21.92 0.24
N PRO A 86 -3.69 21.02 1.22
CA PRO A 86 -3.21 21.26 2.58
C PRO A 86 -1.75 21.70 2.62
N PHE A 87 -1.40 22.48 3.63
CA PHE A 87 -0.01 22.88 3.83
C PHE A 87 0.88 21.67 4.13
N ASN A 88 2.16 21.78 3.78
CA ASN A 88 3.18 20.77 4.04
C ASN A 88 3.70 20.92 5.46
N TRP A 89 4.12 19.80 6.04
CA TRP A 89 4.91 19.78 7.26
C TRP A 89 6.35 20.21 6.99
N GLU A 90 7.06 20.61 8.05
CA GLU A 90 8.43 21.16 8.05
C GLU A 90 8.62 22.28 7.02
N GLN A 91 7.61 23.13 6.88
CA GLN A 91 7.58 24.17 5.86
C GLN A 91 7.16 25.51 6.44
N ASP A 92 7.92 26.55 6.10
CA ASP A 92 7.59 27.94 6.39
C ASP A 92 6.55 28.48 5.42
N TYR A 93 5.70 29.37 5.91
CA TYR A 93 4.69 30.10 5.17
C TYR A 93 4.63 31.56 5.61
N THR A 94 4.40 32.45 4.65
CA THR A 94 4.21 33.89 4.90
C THR A 94 2.76 34.26 4.64
N ILE A 95 2.12 34.89 5.62
CA ILE A 95 0.77 35.48 5.53
C ILE A 95 0.94 36.99 5.30
N VAL A 96 0.26 37.48 4.27
CA VAL A 96 0.15 38.90 3.96
C VAL A 96 -1.30 39.32 4.13
N TYR A 97 -1.55 40.19 5.10
CA TYR A 97 -2.88 40.73 5.36
C TYR A 97 -2.79 42.18 5.84
N ASN A 98 -3.55 43.08 5.21
CA ASN A 98 -3.58 44.51 5.55
C ASN A 98 -2.20 45.21 5.64
N ARG A 99 -1.25 44.86 4.73
CA ARG A 99 0.16 45.32 4.75
C ARG A 99 0.99 44.81 5.94
N THR A 100 0.43 43.93 6.76
CA THR A 100 1.18 43.17 7.76
C THR A 100 1.70 41.89 7.12
N TYR A 101 2.97 41.59 7.39
CA TYR A 101 3.65 40.37 6.99
C TYR A 101 3.96 39.59 8.26
N THR A 102 3.43 38.37 8.33
CA THR A 102 3.73 37.44 9.41
C THR A 102 4.01 36.07 8.82
N TYR A 103 4.65 35.20 9.59
CA TYR A 103 4.99 33.87 9.12
C TYR A 103 4.61 32.81 10.15
N PHE A 104 4.49 31.57 9.66
CA PHE A 104 4.34 30.40 10.50
C PHE A 104 5.11 29.23 9.92
N HIS A 105 5.53 28.34 10.80
CA HIS A 105 6.17 27.08 10.47
C HIS A 105 5.29 25.93 10.93
N LEU A 106 4.96 25.00 10.03
CA LEU A 106 4.21 23.80 10.39
C LEU A 106 5.15 22.68 10.77
N LYS A 107 5.29 22.39 12.06
CA LYS A 107 6.07 21.24 12.54
C LYS A 107 5.27 19.96 12.46
N ILE A 108 5.94 18.84 12.19
CA ILE A 108 5.35 17.51 12.39
C ILE A 108 4.97 17.36 13.88
N PRO A 109 3.76 16.89 14.21
CA PRO A 109 3.37 16.64 15.60
C PRO A 109 4.29 15.63 16.29
N ASP A 110 4.57 15.81 17.58
CA ASP A 110 5.45 14.90 18.34
C ASP A 110 4.91 13.47 18.43
N ASP A 111 3.58 13.30 18.35
CA ASP A 111 2.87 12.03 18.37
C ASP A 111 2.64 11.43 16.96
N TYR A 112 3.24 12.03 15.92
CA TYR A 112 3.08 11.57 14.55
C TYR A 112 3.62 10.16 14.35
N GLN A 113 2.75 9.26 13.88
CA GLN A 113 3.12 7.89 13.56
C GLN A 113 3.77 7.84 12.18
N PHE A 114 5.10 7.77 12.11
CA PHE A 114 5.83 7.69 10.84
C PHE A 114 5.53 6.40 10.07
N ILE A 115 5.59 6.49 8.74
CA ILE A 115 5.45 5.32 7.89
C ILE A 115 6.65 4.41 8.08
N SER A 116 6.40 3.11 8.13
CA SER A 116 7.42 2.07 8.22
C SER A 116 7.03 0.89 7.33
N VAL A 117 8.01 0.09 6.92
CA VAL A 117 7.78 -1.19 6.26
C VAL A 117 7.36 -2.21 7.31
N LYS A 118 6.21 -2.84 7.11
CA LYS A 118 5.64 -3.88 7.98
C LYS A 118 5.97 -5.29 7.51
N GLY A 119 6.11 -5.48 6.20
CA GLY A 119 6.42 -6.77 5.60
C GLY A 119 6.98 -6.60 4.21
N VAL A 120 7.83 -7.55 3.81
CA VAL A 120 8.34 -7.68 2.44
C VAL A 120 8.16 -9.12 2.02
N TYR A 121 7.58 -9.32 0.83
CA TYR A 121 7.33 -10.64 0.26
C TYR A 121 8.02 -10.78 -1.12
N PRO A 122 8.64 -11.94 -1.43
CA PRO A 122 8.78 -13.11 -0.55
C PRO A 122 9.53 -12.80 0.74
N SER A 123 9.09 -13.42 1.84
CA SER A 123 9.71 -13.24 3.15
C SER A 123 10.98 -14.10 3.30
N ALA A 124 11.17 -15.06 2.39
CA ALA A 124 12.39 -15.86 2.27
C ALA A 124 13.67 -15.00 2.14
N ASP A 125 14.77 -15.53 2.67
CA ASP A 125 16.11 -14.95 2.50
C ASP A 125 16.87 -15.57 1.32
N GLU A 126 16.25 -16.52 0.62
CA GLU A 126 16.74 -17.11 -0.62
C GLU A 126 15.60 -17.07 -1.64
N VAL A 127 15.88 -16.61 -2.86
CA VAL A 127 14.89 -16.44 -3.95
C VAL A 127 15.47 -16.94 -5.26
N PRO A 128 14.65 -17.39 -6.23
CA PRO A 128 15.18 -17.82 -7.53
C PRO A 128 15.79 -16.64 -8.31
N ALA A 129 16.80 -16.91 -9.13
CA ALA A 129 17.44 -15.90 -9.99
C ALA A 129 16.48 -15.18 -10.93
N ASN A 130 15.34 -15.80 -11.23
CA ASN A 130 14.27 -15.22 -12.05
C ASN A 130 13.04 -14.78 -11.24
N LEU A 131 13.22 -14.41 -9.96
CA LEU A 131 12.18 -13.77 -9.15
C LEU A 131 11.53 -12.61 -9.92
N LEU A 132 10.20 -12.64 -10.02
CA LEU A 132 9.48 -11.69 -10.87
C LEU A 132 8.99 -10.45 -10.10
N LYS A 133 8.57 -10.63 -8.84
CA LYS A 133 7.90 -9.59 -8.06
C LYS A 133 8.37 -9.58 -6.61
N TRP A 134 8.41 -8.37 -6.06
CA TRP A 134 8.40 -8.14 -4.63
C TRP A 134 7.12 -7.41 -4.23
N TYR A 135 6.74 -7.57 -2.97
CA TYR A 135 5.64 -6.85 -2.36
C TYR A 135 6.14 -6.15 -1.11
N VAL A 136 5.82 -4.87 -0.96
CA VAL A 136 6.18 -4.08 0.21
C VAL A 136 4.91 -3.64 0.91
N GLN A 137 4.69 -4.15 2.12
CA GLN A 137 3.59 -3.75 2.97
C GLN A 137 4.04 -2.63 3.91
N PHE A 138 3.33 -1.52 3.90
CA PHE A 138 3.59 -0.34 4.72
C PHE A 138 2.62 -0.24 5.90
N SER A 139 3.03 0.48 6.95
CA SER A 139 2.23 0.68 8.16
C SER A 139 1.00 1.55 7.96
N LYS A 140 0.98 2.38 6.91
CA LYS A 140 -0.09 3.31 6.57
C LYS A 140 -0.06 3.69 5.08
N PRO A 141 -1.13 4.31 4.54
CA PRO A 141 -1.23 4.69 3.14
C PRO A 141 -0.04 5.52 2.66
N ILE A 142 0.58 5.12 1.54
CA ILE A 142 1.74 5.80 0.97
C ILE A 142 1.32 6.84 -0.08
N ASN A 143 2.22 7.75 -0.39
CA ASN A 143 2.16 8.55 -1.60
C ASN A 143 2.93 7.83 -2.71
N GLU A 144 2.25 7.53 -3.81
CA GLU A 144 2.78 6.74 -4.94
C GLU A 144 3.63 7.53 -5.95
N THR A 145 3.75 8.85 -5.78
CA THR A 145 4.49 9.71 -6.70
C THR A 145 5.96 9.28 -6.75
N ALA A 146 6.45 8.89 -7.94
CA ALA A 146 7.82 8.46 -8.17
C ALA A 146 8.28 7.35 -7.19
N ILE A 147 7.35 6.47 -6.78
CA ILE A 147 7.60 5.50 -5.71
C ILE A 147 8.76 4.55 -6.01
N TYR A 148 9.00 4.21 -7.29
CA TYR A 148 10.05 3.28 -7.67
C TYR A 148 11.45 3.90 -7.59
N ASP A 149 11.58 5.23 -7.61
CA ASP A 149 12.85 5.94 -7.35
C ASP A 149 13.36 5.72 -5.92
N HIS A 150 12.49 5.24 -5.03
CA HIS A 150 12.77 4.99 -3.62
C HIS A 150 13.13 3.53 -3.32
N ILE A 151 13.23 2.69 -4.35
CA ILE A 151 13.41 1.24 -4.24
C ILE A 151 14.61 0.83 -5.06
N HIS A 152 15.62 0.29 -4.37
CA HIS A 152 16.88 -0.08 -4.98
C HIS A 152 17.31 -1.49 -4.59
N PHE A 153 18.02 -2.15 -5.50
CA PHE A 153 18.73 -3.38 -5.21
C PHE A 153 20.23 -3.09 -5.28
N LEU A 154 20.97 -3.49 -4.26
CA LEU A 154 22.41 -3.32 -4.18
C LEU A 154 23.11 -4.67 -4.30
N ASN A 155 24.24 -4.72 -5.02
CA ASN A 155 25.15 -5.87 -5.00
C ASN A 155 25.92 -5.95 -3.65
N ARG A 156 26.79 -6.96 -3.52
CA ARG A 156 27.63 -7.14 -2.33
C ARG A 156 28.62 -5.98 -2.08
N SER A 157 29.04 -5.26 -3.12
CA SER A 157 29.92 -4.09 -3.02
C SER A 157 29.17 -2.82 -2.61
N GLY A 158 27.84 -2.85 -2.59
CA GLY A 158 26.98 -1.70 -2.31
C GLY A 158 26.54 -0.93 -3.56
N ASP A 159 26.89 -1.38 -4.76
CA ASP A 159 26.48 -0.70 -6.00
C ASP A 159 25.04 -1.04 -6.37
N THR A 160 24.29 -0.01 -6.81
CA THR A 160 22.92 -0.18 -7.31
C THR A 160 22.90 -0.99 -8.60
N ILE A 161 22.01 -1.98 -8.67
CA ILE A 161 21.76 -2.75 -9.89
C ILE A 161 20.96 -1.87 -10.87
N PRO A 162 21.52 -1.52 -12.03
CA PRO A 162 20.83 -0.66 -12.99
C PRO A 162 19.63 -1.39 -13.59
N ARG A 163 18.51 -0.67 -13.79
CA ARG A 163 17.26 -1.18 -14.39
C ARG A 163 16.85 -2.53 -13.79
N ALA A 164 16.83 -2.61 -12.46
CA ALA A 164 16.38 -3.78 -11.73
C ALA A 164 14.87 -3.80 -11.55
N VAL A 165 14.25 -2.62 -11.39
CA VAL A 165 12.81 -2.43 -11.20
C VAL A 165 12.20 -1.87 -12.48
N LEU A 166 11.04 -2.41 -12.87
CA LEU A 166 10.21 -1.82 -13.91
C LEU A 166 9.44 -0.63 -13.34
N ASP A 167 9.72 0.56 -13.86
CA ASP A 167 9.08 1.80 -13.47
C ASP A 167 7.75 1.98 -14.23
N PHE A 168 6.64 1.90 -13.49
CA PHE A 168 5.30 2.15 -14.04
C PHE A 168 4.88 3.59 -13.79
N THR A 169 4.34 4.25 -14.83
CA THR A 169 3.73 5.59 -14.70
C THR A 169 2.66 5.63 -13.60
N ASN A 170 1.88 4.55 -13.47
CA ASN A 170 0.94 4.36 -12.38
C ASN A 170 1.45 3.21 -11.50
N ALA A 171 1.73 3.49 -10.23
CA ALA A 171 2.21 2.47 -9.30
C ALA A 171 1.17 1.35 -9.11
N LEU A 172 1.65 0.12 -8.93
CA LEU A 172 0.78 -1.02 -8.67
C LEU A 172 0.58 -1.18 -7.17
N ILE A 173 -0.41 -0.46 -6.64
CA ILE A 173 -0.70 -0.39 -5.21
C ILE A 173 -2.09 -0.95 -4.88
N SER A 174 -2.23 -1.56 -3.69
CA SER A 174 -3.53 -1.98 -3.17
C SER A 174 -4.48 -0.79 -2.99
N GLU A 175 -5.79 -1.08 -2.94
CA GLU A 175 -6.84 -0.09 -2.75
C GLU A 175 -6.66 0.73 -1.46
N ASP A 176 -6.21 0.10 -0.37
CA ASP A 176 -5.92 0.78 0.90
C ASP A 176 -4.59 1.57 0.88
N SER A 177 -3.89 1.56 -0.25
CA SER A 177 -2.60 2.22 -0.49
C SER A 177 -1.46 1.77 0.44
N LYS A 178 -1.52 0.54 0.97
CA LYS A 178 -0.51 0.01 1.90
C LYS A 178 0.35 -1.12 1.34
N LEU A 179 0.00 -1.72 0.21
CA LEU A 179 0.77 -2.81 -0.40
C LEU A 179 1.22 -2.39 -1.78
N LEU A 180 2.52 -2.19 -1.96
CA LEU A 180 3.13 -1.89 -3.24
C LEU A 180 3.65 -3.18 -3.89
N THR A 181 3.34 -3.37 -5.17
CA THR A 181 3.95 -4.40 -6.00
C THR A 181 5.12 -3.82 -6.77
N VAL A 182 6.29 -4.44 -6.66
CA VAL A 182 7.53 -4.05 -7.34
C VAL A 182 7.88 -5.13 -8.33
N TRP A 183 7.79 -4.83 -9.63
CA TRP A 183 8.20 -5.76 -10.66
C TRP A 183 9.70 -5.68 -10.87
N ILE A 184 10.36 -6.83 -10.83
CA ILE A 184 11.73 -6.97 -11.31
C ILE A 184 11.68 -6.99 -12.84
N GLU A 185 12.55 -6.21 -13.48
CA GLU A 185 12.57 -5.96 -14.93
C GLU A 185 12.22 -7.22 -15.75
N PRO A 186 10.98 -7.37 -16.24
CA PRO A 186 10.50 -8.61 -16.84
C PRO A 186 11.28 -8.99 -18.09
N GLY A 187 11.76 -7.99 -18.83
CA GLY A 187 12.61 -8.15 -20.00
C GLY A 187 13.91 -8.88 -19.71
N ARG A 188 14.37 -8.85 -18.45
CA ARG A 188 15.59 -9.52 -17.98
C ARG A 188 15.31 -10.87 -17.30
N GLN A 189 14.04 -11.26 -17.10
CA GLN A 189 13.68 -12.58 -16.53
C GLN A 189 13.43 -13.65 -17.59
N LYS A 190 12.99 -13.21 -18.78
CA LYS A 190 12.82 -14.07 -19.95
C LYS A 190 14.12 -14.17 -20.75
N ARG A 191 14.57 -15.40 -21.03
CA ARG A 191 15.87 -15.65 -21.70
C ARG A 191 15.91 -15.15 -23.14
N ASP A 192 14.77 -15.17 -23.83
CA ASP A 192 14.69 -14.86 -25.26
C ASP A 192 14.44 -13.38 -25.57
N LEU A 193 14.42 -12.52 -24.55
CA LEU A 193 14.20 -11.09 -24.73
C LEU A 193 15.52 -10.32 -24.79
N ILE A 194 15.55 -9.30 -25.65
CA ILE A 194 16.72 -8.43 -25.90
C ILE A 194 17.33 -7.89 -24.59
N PRO A 195 16.56 -7.41 -23.59
CA PRO A 195 17.16 -6.89 -22.36
C PRO A 195 17.95 -7.95 -21.58
N ASN A 196 17.51 -9.22 -21.55
CA ASN A 196 18.28 -10.29 -20.93
C ASN A 196 19.55 -10.60 -21.72
N GLN A 197 19.48 -10.61 -23.06
CA GLN A 197 20.64 -10.89 -23.91
C GLN A 197 21.72 -9.81 -23.82
N GLU A 198 21.32 -8.54 -23.67
CA GLU A 198 22.26 -7.41 -23.60
C GLU A 198 22.76 -7.11 -22.18
N LEU A 199 21.91 -7.27 -21.15
CA LEU A 199 22.22 -6.85 -19.77
C LEU A 199 22.35 -8.03 -18.79
N GLY A 200 22.02 -9.23 -19.22
CA GLY A 200 21.90 -10.40 -18.34
C GLY A 200 20.70 -10.33 -17.40
N PRO A 201 20.55 -11.34 -16.51
CA PRO A 201 19.52 -11.34 -15.48
C PRO A 201 19.74 -10.21 -14.48
N VAL A 202 18.68 -9.79 -13.79
CA VAL A 202 18.80 -8.79 -12.70
C VAL A 202 19.61 -9.35 -11.53
N PHE A 203 19.36 -10.61 -11.20
CA PHE A 203 20.02 -11.33 -10.10
C PHE A 203 20.76 -12.55 -10.65
N GLU A 204 21.98 -12.76 -10.18
CA GLU A 204 22.80 -13.89 -10.59
C GLU A 204 22.83 -14.98 -9.51
N GLU A 205 22.72 -16.24 -9.94
CA GLU A 205 22.79 -17.42 -9.07
C GLU A 205 24.06 -17.42 -8.20
N GLY A 206 23.88 -17.78 -6.93
CA GLY A 206 24.96 -17.86 -5.93
C GLY A 206 25.41 -16.51 -5.37
N LYS A 207 24.84 -15.38 -5.82
CA LYS A 207 25.17 -14.05 -5.28
C LYS A 207 24.19 -13.60 -4.20
N THR A 208 24.59 -12.57 -3.47
CA THR A 208 23.80 -11.93 -2.41
C THR A 208 23.56 -10.48 -2.76
N TYR A 209 22.34 -10.01 -2.53
CA TYR A 209 21.90 -8.65 -2.81
C TYR A 209 21.15 -8.07 -1.61
N THR A 210 20.96 -6.75 -1.61
CA THR A 210 20.19 -6.04 -0.59
C THR A 210 19.09 -5.21 -1.25
N LEU A 211 17.83 -5.46 -0.90
CA LEU A 211 16.73 -4.55 -1.17
C LEU A 211 16.80 -3.38 -0.19
N VAL A 212 16.76 -2.15 -0.70
CA VAL A 212 16.76 -0.91 0.08
C VAL A 212 15.52 -0.10 -0.28
N ILE A 213 14.80 0.35 0.74
CA ILE A 213 13.60 1.19 0.61
C ILE A 213 13.81 2.42 1.47
N SER A 214 13.81 3.60 0.87
CA SER A 214 14.13 4.85 1.56
C SER A 214 13.42 6.04 0.94
N GLY A 215 13.10 7.06 1.73
CA GLY A 215 12.50 8.27 1.17
C GLY A 215 11.01 8.20 0.84
N ILE A 216 10.36 7.06 1.12
CA ILE A 216 8.91 6.88 0.93
C ILE A 216 8.17 7.91 1.77
N LYS A 217 7.17 8.56 1.18
CA LYS A 217 6.27 9.50 1.85
C LYS A 217 4.91 8.87 2.07
N ASP A 218 4.23 9.32 3.12
CA ASP A 218 2.81 9.05 3.31
C ASP A 218 1.92 10.06 2.56
N GLN A 219 0.61 9.83 2.60
CA GLN A 219 -0.38 10.74 2.00
C GLN A 219 -0.37 12.16 2.59
N ALA A 220 0.19 12.37 3.80
CA ALA A 220 0.35 13.69 4.37
C ALA A 220 1.64 14.39 3.87
N GLY A 221 2.47 13.69 3.08
CA GLY A 221 3.74 14.16 2.55
C GLY A 221 4.91 14.01 3.51
N VAL A 222 4.72 13.34 4.66
CA VAL A 222 5.80 13.08 5.62
C VAL A 222 6.58 11.86 5.19
N GLN A 223 7.90 12.01 5.13
CA GLN A 223 8.83 10.94 4.76
C GLN A 223 8.99 9.93 5.90
N MET A 224 9.25 8.67 5.56
CA MET A 224 9.71 7.66 6.51
C MET A 224 10.97 8.13 7.25
N LYS A 225 11.07 7.79 8.53
CA LYS A 225 12.18 8.24 9.39
C LYS A 225 13.48 7.51 9.08
N ASP A 226 13.39 6.18 9.01
CA ASP A 226 14.51 5.28 8.77
C ASP A 226 14.32 4.58 7.43
N HIS A 227 15.43 4.25 6.75
CA HIS A 227 15.38 3.38 5.59
C HIS A 227 15.18 1.92 6.03
N PHE A 228 14.58 1.11 5.17
CA PHE A 228 14.44 -0.33 5.36
C PHE A 228 15.43 -1.06 4.47
N THR A 229 15.99 -2.16 4.97
CA THR A 229 16.84 -3.07 4.19
C THR A 229 16.44 -4.53 4.39
N LYS A 230 16.56 -5.34 3.33
CA LYS A 230 16.47 -6.80 3.40
C LYS A 230 17.56 -7.42 2.53
N GLN A 231 18.43 -8.21 3.14
CA GLN A 231 19.42 -9.01 2.42
C GLN A 231 18.79 -10.34 1.96
N PHE A 232 19.16 -10.82 0.77
CA PHE A 232 18.75 -12.12 0.25
C PHE A 232 19.83 -12.75 -0.63
N GLN A 233 19.82 -14.07 -0.68
CA GLN A 233 20.63 -14.91 -1.56
C GLN A 233 19.83 -15.34 -2.78
N VAL A 234 20.54 -15.63 -3.86
CA VAL A 234 19.94 -15.97 -5.14
C VAL A 234 20.23 -17.42 -5.46
N ALA A 235 19.18 -18.24 -5.45
CA ALA A 235 19.22 -19.63 -5.89
C ALA A 235 19.12 -19.72 -7.42
N LYS A 236 19.22 -20.95 -7.92
CA LYS A 236 19.01 -21.25 -9.35
C LYS A 236 17.65 -20.74 -9.82
N ALA A 237 17.58 -20.31 -11.08
CA ALA A 237 16.33 -19.91 -11.70
C ALA A 237 15.30 -21.06 -11.65
N ASP A 238 14.08 -20.74 -11.24
CA ASP A 238 12.95 -21.65 -11.26
C ASP A 238 12.28 -21.63 -12.64
N ARG A 239 12.20 -22.83 -13.22
CA ARG A 239 11.68 -23.10 -14.56
C ARG A 239 10.71 -24.27 -14.54
N GLN A 240 10.18 -24.61 -13.37
CA GLN A 240 9.14 -25.61 -13.19
C GLN A 240 7.81 -24.89 -12.92
N GLN A 241 6.70 -25.51 -13.27
CA GLN A 241 5.40 -24.98 -12.93
C GLN A 241 5.01 -25.48 -11.53
N PRO A 242 4.27 -24.67 -10.76
CA PRO A 242 3.68 -25.18 -9.53
C PRO A 242 2.76 -26.36 -9.85
N ASP A 243 2.96 -27.48 -9.16
CA ASP A 243 2.15 -28.69 -9.31
C ASP A 243 1.24 -28.89 -8.10
N ILE A 244 -0.04 -28.54 -8.26
CA ILE A 244 -1.04 -28.69 -7.21
C ILE A 244 -1.20 -30.15 -6.74
N HIS A 245 -0.92 -31.14 -7.59
CA HIS A 245 -1.07 -32.54 -7.22
C HIS A 245 0.04 -33.02 -6.27
N SER A 246 1.14 -32.26 -6.17
CA SER A 246 2.22 -32.50 -5.20
C SER A 246 1.91 -31.93 -3.80
N TRP A 247 0.90 -31.06 -3.68
CA TRP A 247 0.58 -30.35 -2.45
C TRP A 247 -0.04 -31.27 -1.42
N LYS A 248 0.31 -31.06 -0.14
CA LYS A 248 -0.16 -31.89 0.96
C LYS A 248 -1.16 -31.13 1.81
N ILE A 249 -2.41 -31.59 1.80
CA ILE A 249 -3.48 -31.07 2.62
C ILE A 249 -3.55 -31.80 3.96
N THR A 250 -3.58 -31.04 5.05
CA THR A 250 -3.78 -31.55 6.42
C THR A 250 -5.16 -31.10 6.91
N PRO A 251 -6.15 -32.00 6.94
CA PRO A 251 -7.51 -31.65 7.34
C PRO A 251 -7.60 -31.20 8.81
N PRO A 252 -8.48 -30.25 9.12
CA PRO A 252 -8.77 -29.86 10.49
C PRO A 252 -9.64 -30.91 11.20
N LYS A 253 -9.69 -30.82 12.53
CA LYS A 253 -10.54 -31.72 13.35
C LYS A 253 -12.00 -31.26 13.35
N ARG A 254 -12.94 -32.21 13.28
CA ARG A 254 -14.38 -31.91 13.36
C ARG A 254 -14.76 -31.13 14.61
N ASN A 255 -15.82 -30.33 14.51
CA ASN A 255 -16.36 -29.51 15.61
C ASN A 255 -15.33 -28.56 16.24
N THR A 256 -14.29 -28.18 15.49
CA THR A 256 -13.28 -27.19 15.90
C THR A 256 -13.20 -26.05 14.89
N GLN A 257 -12.59 -24.94 15.31
CA GLN A 257 -12.16 -23.85 14.41
C GLN A 257 -10.65 -23.96 14.11
N LEU A 258 -10.07 -25.17 14.20
CA LEU A 258 -8.68 -25.37 13.82
C LEU A 258 -8.52 -25.12 12.32
N GLN A 259 -7.36 -24.59 11.96
CA GLN A 259 -7.05 -24.24 10.57
C GLN A 259 -6.90 -25.48 9.68
N LEU A 260 -7.30 -25.34 8.42
CA LEU A 260 -6.83 -26.21 7.34
C LEU A 260 -5.41 -25.79 6.97
N ILE A 261 -4.51 -26.75 6.72
CA ILE A 261 -3.13 -26.47 6.31
C ILE A 261 -2.85 -27.12 4.96
N ILE A 262 -2.22 -26.39 4.04
CA ILE A 262 -1.78 -26.88 2.74
C ILE A 262 -0.30 -26.56 2.57
N ASP A 263 0.53 -27.58 2.48
CA ASP A 263 1.96 -27.48 2.16
C ASP A 263 2.13 -27.52 0.64
N CYS A 264 2.54 -26.38 0.08
CA CYS A 264 2.62 -26.11 -1.36
C CYS A 264 3.92 -26.60 -2.00
N LYS A 265 4.86 -27.17 -1.22
CA LYS A 265 6.18 -27.65 -1.68
C LYS A 265 7.16 -26.60 -2.22
N GLU A 266 6.68 -25.41 -2.50
CA GLU A 266 7.44 -24.25 -2.94
C GLU A 266 6.80 -22.96 -2.42
N SER A 267 7.55 -21.86 -2.44
CA SER A 267 7.02 -20.54 -2.11
C SER A 267 6.13 -20.00 -3.23
N LEU A 268 4.91 -19.59 -2.90
CA LEU A 268 3.99 -18.98 -3.84
C LEU A 268 4.18 -17.46 -3.89
N ASP A 269 3.79 -16.86 -5.01
CA ASP A 269 3.74 -15.41 -5.15
C ASP A 269 2.62 -14.82 -4.28
N TYR A 270 3.01 -13.89 -3.41
CA TYR A 270 2.14 -13.34 -2.37
C TYR A 270 0.89 -12.66 -2.94
N GLY A 271 1.04 -11.79 -3.95
CA GLY A 271 -0.07 -10.99 -4.47
C GLY A 271 -1.03 -11.77 -5.35
N SER A 272 -0.53 -12.68 -6.20
CA SER A 272 -1.38 -13.51 -7.06
C SER A 272 -2.18 -14.55 -6.27
N THR A 273 -1.70 -14.96 -5.09
CA THR A 273 -2.36 -15.96 -4.26
C THR A 273 -3.46 -15.36 -3.39
N ILE A 274 -3.33 -14.08 -2.99
CA ILE A 274 -4.39 -13.37 -2.28
C ILE A 274 -5.68 -13.42 -3.11
N GLU A 275 -6.78 -13.82 -2.47
CA GLU A 275 -8.11 -13.94 -3.11
C GLU A 275 -8.23 -14.97 -4.24
N SER A 276 -7.19 -15.77 -4.50
CA SER A 276 -7.19 -16.79 -5.57
C SER A 276 -7.68 -18.16 -5.11
N MET A 277 -8.26 -18.27 -3.92
CA MET A 277 -8.66 -19.54 -3.32
C MET A 277 -10.02 -19.47 -2.63
N GLN A 278 -10.81 -20.53 -2.78
CA GLN A 278 -12.11 -20.68 -2.15
C GLN A 278 -12.27 -22.09 -1.59
N ILE A 279 -13.05 -22.25 -0.53
CA ILE A 279 -13.39 -23.56 0.03
C ILE A 279 -14.89 -23.73 -0.02
N VAL A 280 -15.36 -24.85 -0.55
CA VAL A 280 -16.78 -25.21 -0.52
C VAL A 280 -17.02 -26.53 0.21
N ASP A 281 -18.22 -26.66 0.76
CA ASP A 281 -18.72 -27.90 1.34
C ASP A 281 -19.26 -28.87 0.27
N SER A 282 -19.80 -30.01 0.72
CA SER A 282 -20.35 -31.05 -0.16
C SER A 282 -21.58 -30.61 -0.98
N ASN A 283 -22.21 -29.50 -0.60
CA ASN A 283 -23.36 -28.90 -1.28
C ASN A 283 -22.96 -27.65 -2.09
N ASN A 284 -21.66 -27.41 -2.29
CA ASN A 284 -21.09 -26.21 -2.93
C ASN A 284 -21.37 -24.90 -2.18
N ASN A 285 -21.65 -24.93 -0.87
CA ASN A 285 -21.72 -23.70 -0.08
C ASN A 285 -20.31 -23.22 0.26
N LEU A 286 -20.06 -21.92 0.08
CA LEU A 286 -18.80 -21.30 0.45
C LEU A 286 -18.56 -21.38 1.97
N ILE A 287 -17.36 -21.80 2.34
CA ILE A 287 -16.86 -21.75 3.71
C ILE A 287 -16.14 -20.41 3.90
N GLU A 288 -16.73 -19.56 4.74
CA GLU A 288 -16.14 -18.27 5.09
C GLU A 288 -14.97 -18.43 6.06
N GLY A 289 -13.91 -17.68 5.81
CA GLY A 289 -12.70 -17.68 6.61
C GLY A 289 -11.62 -16.81 6.00
N ASN A 290 -10.44 -16.85 6.60
CA ASN A 290 -9.30 -16.03 6.18
C ASN A 290 -8.11 -16.93 5.85
N TRP A 291 -7.52 -16.70 4.67
CA TRP A 291 -6.26 -17.31 4.26
C TRP A 291 -5.07 -16.56 4.85
N GLN A 292 -4.03 -17.30 5.21
CA GLN A 292 -2.77 -16.77 5.72
C GLN A 292 -1.62 -17.57 5.14
N PHE A 293 -0.51 -16.87 4.92
CA PHE A 293 0.77 -17.49 4.60
C PHE A 293 1.56 -17.81 5.86
N SER A 294 2.35 -18.88 5.78
CA SER A 294 3.38 -19.22 6.74
C SER A 294 4.53 -19.91 6.01
N ASN A 295 5.65 -20.12 6.72
CA ASN A 295 6.84 -20.78 6.18
C ASN A 295 7.32 -20.18 4.84
N LYS A 296 7.52 -18.86 4.81
CA LYS A 296 8.02 -18.15 3.62
C LYS A 296 7.14 -18.37 2.39
N GLU A 297 5.84 -18.17 2.58
CA GLU A 297 4.80 -18.35 1.56
C GLU A 297 4.72 -19.76 0.95
N SER A 298 5.33 -20.77 1.58
CA SER A 298 5.26 -22.17 1.12
C SER A 298 4.17 -22.99 1.81
N THR A 299 3.45 -22.39 2.75
CA THR A 299 2.35 -23.04 3.46
C THR A 299 1.18 -22.09 3.58
N LEU A 300 0.04 -22.53 3.06
CA LEU A 300 -1.24 -21.85 3.18
C LEU A 300 -2.00 -22.40 4.38
N SER A 301 -2.56 -21.50 5.18
CA SER A 301 -3.46 -21.85 6.29
C SER A 301 -4.78 -21.12 6.13
N PHE A 302 -5.89 -21.84 6.32
CA PHE A 302 -7.22 -21.26 6.29
C PHE A 302 -7.88 -21.32 7.67
N ASN A 303 -8.18 -20.15 8.22
CA ASN A 303 -8.87 -19.98 9.50
C ASN A 303 -10.37 -19.82 9.27
N PRO A 304 -11.20 -20.82 9.60
CA PRO A 304 -12.63 -20.76 9.33
C PRO A 304 -13.36 -19.84 10.34
N LEU A 305 -14.41 -19.14 9.89
CA LEU A 305 -15.26 -18.37 10.81
C LEU A 305 -16.13 -19.28 11.69
N LYS A 306 -16.51 -20.46 11.17
CA LYS A 306 -17.37 -21.44 11.85
C LYS A 306 -16.62 -22.75 12.09
N LYS A 307 -17.15 -23.59 12.99
CA LYS A 307 -16.60 -24.92 13.24
C LYS A 307 -16.82 -25.83 12.03
N TRP A 308 -15.85 -26.71 11.76
CA TRP A 308 -15.97 -27.70 10.71
C TRP A 308 -17.01 -28.77 11.02
N ASN A 309 -17.85 -29.11 10.02
CA ASN A 309 -18.71 -30.27 10.06
C ASN A 309 -17.93 -31.53 9.67
N LYS A 310 -18.50 -32.70 9.98
CA LYS A 310 -17.96 -33.98 9.52
C LYS A 310 -18.47 -34.26 8.10
N GLU A 311 -17.75 -33.74 7.10
CA GLU A 311 -18.09 -33.92 5.68
C GLU A 311 -16.85 -33.80 4.78
N SER A 312 -17.08 -33.83 3.47
CA SER A 312 -16.04 -33.58 2.46
C SER A 312 -16.09 -32.13 2.01
N TYR A 313 -14.92 -31.58 1.71
CA TYR A 313 -14.74 -30.20 1.27
C TYR A 313 -13.81 -30.17 0.06
N THR A 314 -13.96 -29.13 -0.75
CA THR A 314 -13.11 -28.87 -1.92
C THR A 314 -12.50 -27.48 -1.80
N VAL A 315 -11.18 -27.40 -1.96
CA VAL A 315 -10.47 -26.13 -2.14
C VAL A 315 -10.29 -25.91 -3.63
N PHE A 316 -10.77 -24.78 -4.13
CA PHE A 316 -10.57 -24.33 -5.51
C PHE A 316 -9.46 -23.28 -5.58
N PHE A 317 -8.67 -23.34 -6.64
CA PHE A 317 -7.54 -22.47 -6.89
C PHE A 317 -7.68 -21.85 -8.28
N ASN A 318 -7.49 -20.52 -8.34
CA ASN A 318 -7.43 -19.79 -9.58
C ASN A 318 -6.20 -20.26 -10.40
N PRO A 319 -6.35 -20.64 -11.68
CA PRO A 319 -5.22 -21.03 -12.54
C PRO A 319 -4.11 -19.97 -12.67
N LYS A 320 -4.43 -18.69 -12.37
CA LYS A 320 -3.48 -17.57 -12.36
C LYS A 320 -2.65 -17.44 -11.08
N LEU A 321 -2.83 -18.32 -10.10
CA LEU A 321 -1.93 -18.43 -8.96
C LEU A 321 -0.51 -18.70 -9.47
N GLU A 322 0.46 -17.91 -9.01
CA GLU A 322 1.85 -17.95 -9.47
C GLU A 322 2.82 -18.41 -8.37
N ASP A 323 3.96 -18.95 -8.78
CA ASP A 323 5.16 -19.08 -7.96
C ASP A 323 6.00 -17.77 -7.98
N LEU A 324 7.12 -17.75 -7.26
CA LEU A 324 8.02 -16.58 -7.22
C LEU A 324 8.60 -16.19 -8.60
N ALA A 325 8.69 -17.13 -9.53
CA ALA A 325 9.19 -16.93 -10.88
C ALA A 325 8.11 -16.44 -11.86
N GLY A 326 6.86 -16.31 -11.41
CA GLY A 326 5.70 -15.96 -12.22
C GLY A 326 5.17 -17.10 -13.08
N ASN A 327 5.62 -18.34 -12.84
CA ASN A 327 5.00 -19.51 -13.44
C ASN A 327 3.66 -19.74 -12.74
N ASN A 328 2.61 -19.99 -13.50
CA ASN A 328 1.30 -20.30 -12.96
C ASN A 328 0.92 -21.77 -13.25
N LEU A 329 -0.22 -22.20 -12.71
CA LEU A 329 -0.69 -23.58 -12.82
C LEU A 329 -0.88 -24.03 -14.29
N ASP A 330 -1.15 -23.09 -15.20
CA ASP A 330 -1.35 -23.37 -16.63
C ASP A 330 -0.06 -23.30 -17.47
N ARG A 331 0.89 -22.41 -17.12
CA ARG A 331 2.08 -22.13 -17.95
C ARG A 331 3.28 -21.58 -17.19
N LEU A 332 4.46 -21.79 -17.78
CA LEU A 332 5.69 -21.08 -17.41
C LEU A 332 5.64 -19.60 -17.82
N PHE A 333 6.30 -18.74 -17.04
CA PHE A 333 6.51 -17.34 -17.40
C PHE A 333 7.49 -17.21 -18.57
N ASP A 334 8.63 -17.88 -18.48
CA ASP A 334 9.73 -17.87 -19.46
C ASP A 334 9.52 -18.91 -20.55
N ARG A 335 8.44 -18.73 -21.32
CA ARG A 335 8.13 -19.50 -22.53
C ARG A 335 8.50 -18.72 -23.79
N LYS A 336 8.73 -19.44 -24.88
CA LYS A 336 8.99 -18.80 -26.18
C LYS A 336 7.76 -18.04 -26.66
N VAL A 337 8.01 -16.92 -27.33
CA VAL A 337 6.95 -16.17 -28.00
C VAL A 337 6.34 -17.05 -29.10
N GLY A 338 5.03 -17.31 -29.02
CA GLY A 338 4.30 -18.12 -30.00
C GLY A 338 3.96 -19.55 -29.57
N GLU A 339 4.43 -20.01 -28.40
CA GLU A 339 3.98 -21.29 -27.84
C GLU A 339 2.54 -21.18 -27.32
N LEU A 340 1.63 -21.93 -27.95
CA LEU A 340 0.25 -22.11 -27.48
C LEU A 340 0.25 -22.93 -26.19
N SER A 341 -0.51 -22.51 -25.17
CA SER A 341 -0.71 -23.38 -24.01
C SER A 341 -1.60 -24.55 -24.42
N SER A 342 -1.28 -25.75 -23.94
CA SER A 342 -2.25 -26.84 -23.86
C SER A 342 -3.48 -26.38 -23.07
N SER A 343 -4.64 -26.98 -23.36
CA SER A 343 -5.98 -26.72 -22.82
C SER A 343 -6.03 -25.90 -21.53
N VAL A 344 -6.66 -24.72 -21.58
CA VAL A 344 -6.94 -23.88 -20.40
C VAL A 344 -7.80 -24.68 -19.42
N VAL A 345 -7.24 -25.03 -18.27
CA VAL A 345 -8.00 -25.61 -17.18
C VAL A 345 -8.77 -24.47 -16.52
N SER A 346 -10.09 -24.58 -16.43
CA SER A 346 -10.90 -23.50 -15.86
C SER A 346 -10.69 -23.35 -14.35
N GLU A 347 -10.31 -24.43 -13.65
CA GLU A 347 -10.17 -24.46 -12.20
C GLU A 347 -9.33 -25.65 -11.72
N TYR A 348 -8.44 -25.41 -10.75
CA TYR A 348 -7.69 -26.47 -10.06
C TYR A 348 -8.29 -26.72 -8.68
N SER A 349 -8.24 -27.96 -8.17
CA SER A 349 -8.83 -28.26 -6.86
C SER A 349 -8.11 -29.33 -6.04
N LEU A 350 -8.27 -29.24 -4.73
CA LEU A 350 -7.85 -30.24 -3.74
C LEU A 350 -9.03 -30.63 -2.86
N ASN A 351 -9.27 -31.94 -2.73
CA ASN A 351 -10.34 -32.48 -1.90
C ASN A 351 -9.80 -32.90 -0.53
N PHE A 352 -10.58 -32.66 0.53
CA PHE A 352 -10.27 -33.17 1.86
C PHE A 352 -11.52 -33.59 2.63
N LYS A 353 -11.34 -34.38 3.69
CA LYS A 353 -12.42 -34.85 4.56
C LYS A 353 -12.12 -34.52 6.01
N VAL A 354 -13.13 -34.03 6.72
CA VAL A 354 -13.08 -33.79 8.16
C VAL A 354 -13.77 -34.96 8.86
N GLN A 355 -13.09 -35.59 9.84
CA GLN A 355 -13.53 -36.86 10.46
C GLN A 355 -14.03 -36.76 11.90
#